data_AF-A0A3P9BT73-F1
#
_entry.id   AF-A0A3P9BT73-F1
#
_cell.length_a   1.000
_cell.length_b   1.000
_cell.length_c   1.000
_cell.angle_alpha   90.00
_cell.angle_beta   90.00
_cell.angle_gamma   90.00
#
_symmetry.space_group_name_H-M   'P 1'
#
loop_
_entity.id
_entity.type
_entity.pdbx_description
1 polymer ?
#
loop_
_entity_poly.entity_id
_entity_poly.type
_entity_poly.pdbx_seq_one_letter_code
_entity_poly.pdbx_strand_id
1 'polypeptide(L)'
;MTSSVHIPFKLLEMLEDLKKEELEKFKWFLRDRDVLVELQPIPESRLEKASTCDLVDLVVQTYTEKSGEVTKKVFRKINRNDLVQKLSDKVLTTALKINWRILYFLIFNILL
;
A
#
# COMPACT_ATOMS: atom_id res chain seq x y z
N MET A 1 -10.47 -2.84 14.70
CA MET A 1 -11.08 -1.76 13.90
C MET A 1 -10.02 -0.88 13.20
N THR A 2 -8.93 -1.43 12.65
CA THR A 2 -7.82 -0.62 12.10
C THR A 2 -7.56 -0.87 10.61
N SER A 3 -8.57 -1.28 9.85
CA SER A 3 -8.34 -1.86 8.52
C SER A 3 -8.59 -0.93 7.32
N SER A 4 -9.15 0.27 7.48
CA SER A 4 -9.57 1.08 6.33
C SER A 4 -8.72 2.36 6.09
N VAL A 5 -8.26 3.03 7.14
CA VAL A 5 -7.63 4.37 6.99
C VAL A 5 -6.11 4.34 6.72
N HIS A 6 -5.41 3.24 7.02
CA HIS A 6 -3.95 3.15 6.86
C HIS A 6 -3.48 2.66 5.48
N ILE A 7 -4.38 2.14 4.65
CA ILE A 7 -4.03 1.61 3.33
C ILE A 7 -3.59 2.72 2.36
N PRO A 8 -4.33 3.84 2.18
CA PRO A 8 -3.92 4.90 1.26
C PRO A 8 -2.58 5.54 1.66
N PHE A 9 -2.38 5.81 2.95
CA PHE A 9 -1.13 6.42 3.43
C PHE A 9 0.10 5.54 3.16
N LYS A 10 -0.01 4.22 3.40
CA LYS A 10 1.09 3.28 3.12
C LYS A 10 1.34 3.12 1.62
N LEU A 11 0.29 3.12 0.80
CA LEU A 11 0.42 3.08 -0.65
C LEU A 11 1.18 4.30 -1.17
N LEU A 12 0.84 5.49 -0.66
CA LEU A 12 1.52 6.73 -1.03
C LEU A 12 3.02 6.65 -0.71
N GLU A 13 3.39 6.29 0.52
CA GLU A 13 4.78 6.19 0.95
C GLU A 13 5.58 5.19 0.08
N MET A 14 4.98 4.06 -0.29
CA MET A 14 5.64 3.08 -1.16
C MET A 14 5.77 3.56 -2.61
N LEU A 15 4.79 4.31 -3.12
CA LEU A 15 4.86 4.90 -4.47
C LEU A 15 5.81 6.09 -4.53
N GLU A 16 6.01 6.83 -3.43
CA GLU A 16 7.04 7.86 -3.31
C GLU A 16 8.45 7.25 -3.23
N ASP A 17 8.60 6.06 -2.66
CA ASP A 17 9.86 5.28 -2.67
C ASP A 17 10.18 4.68 -4.07
N LEU A 18 9.30 4.82 -5.07
CA LEU A 18 9.55 4.43 -6.45
C LEU A 18 10.25 5.53 -7.25
N LYS A 19 11.19 5.14 -8.11
CA LYS A 19 11.73 6.04 -9.14
C LYS A 19 10.66 6.30 -10.21
N LYS A 20 10.81 7.41 -10.94
CA LYS A 20 9.90 7.78 -12.04
C LYS A 20 9.68 6.64 -13.05
N GLU A 21 10.75 5.95 -13.47
CA GLU A 21 10.65 4.82 -14.40
C GLU A 21 9.88 3.62 -13.81
N GLU A 22 10.00 3.38 -12.51
CA GLU A 22 9.29 2.31 -11.81
C GLU A 22 7.82 2.65 -11.62
N LEU A 23 7.52 3.94 -11.36
CA LEU A 23 6.15 4.45 -11.29
C LEU A 23 5.45 4.35 -12.65
N GLU A 24 6.14 4.64 -13.76
CA GLU A 24 5.59 4.43 -15.10
C GLU A 24 5.32 2.95 -15.39
N LYS A 25 6.22 2.04 -14.99
CA LYS A 25 5.96 0.59 -15.08
C LYS A 25 4.79 0.17 -14.20
N PHE A 26 4.66 0.74 -13.01
CA PHE A 26 3.54 0.48 -12.10
C PHE A 26 2.20 0.87 -12.76
N LYS A 27 2.12 2.07 -13.34
CA LYS A 27 0.96 2.53 -14.13
C LYS A 27 0.71 1.59 -15.31
N TRP A 28 1.75 1.19 -16.02
CA TRP A 28 1.64 0.25 -17.15
C TRP A 28 0.98 -1.06 -16.72
N PHE A 29 1.37 -1.65 -15.58
CA PHE A 29 0.76 -2.89 -15.09
C PHE A 29 -0.65 -2.71 -14.51
N LEU A 30 -1.05 -1.50 -14.12
CA LEU A 30 -2.42 -1.20 -13.71
C LEU A 30 -3.42 -1.15 -14.88
N ARG A 31 -2.93 -1.00 -16.11
CA ARG A 31 -3.75 -1.12 -17.33
C ARG A 31 -3.80 -2.55 -17.86
N ASP A 32 -2.89 -3.41 -17.40
CA ASP A 32 -2.74 -4.77 -17.89
C ASP A 32 -3.78 -5.72 -17.27
N ARG A 33 -4.67 -6.24 -18.12
CA ARG A 33 -5.69 -7.21 -17.72
C ARG A 33 -5.11 -8.53 -17.26
N ASP A 34 -3.92 -8.91 -17.74
CA ASP A 34 -3.29 -10.18 -17.36
C ASP A 34 -2.70 -10.11 -15.95
N VAL A 35 -2.42 -8.91 -15.44
CA VAL A 35 -2.04 -8.69 -14.04
C VAL A 35 -3.27 -8.57 -13.14
N LEU A 36 -4.38 -8.07 -13.70
CA LEU A 36 -5.63 -7.75 -13.03
C LEU A 36 -6.76 -8.71 -13.45
N VAL A 37 -6.47 -10.01 -13.60
CA VAL A 37 -7.39 -11.01 -14.19
C VAL A 37 -8.81 -11.02 -13.59
N GLU A 38 -8.97 -10.60 -12.33
CA GLU A 38 -10.25 -10.54 -11.61
C GLU A 38 -10.74 -9.12 -11.32
N LEU A 39 -10.10 -8.11 -11.89
CA LEU A 39 -10.27 -6.70 -11.53
C LEU A 39 -10.36 -5.81 -12.77
N GLN A 40 -11.13 -4.74 -12.70
CA GLN A 40 -11.23 -3.82 -13.84
C GLN A 40 -9.93 -3.04 -14.01
N PRO A 41 -9.27 -3.14 -15.19
CA PRO A 41 -8.08 -2.35 -15.48
C PRO A 41 -8.42 -0.87 -15.51
N ILE A 42 -7.49 -0.04 -15.06
CA ILE A 42 -7.67 1.40 -15.06
C ILE A 42 -7.32 1.94 -16.46
N PRO A 43 -8.14 2.81 -17.06
CA PRO A 43 -7.86 3.37 -18.37
C PRO A 43 -6.59 4.23 -18.35
N GLU A 44 -5.76 4.07 -19.39
CA GLU A 44 -4.48 4.75 -19.55
C GLU A 44 -4.61 6.28 -19.47
N SER A 45 -5.68 6.85 -20.00
CA SER A 45 -5.96 8.28 -19.96
C SER A 45 -6.05 8.85 -18.52
N ARG A 46 -6.46 8.03 -17.54
CA ARG A 46 -6.46 8.42 -16.12
C ARG A 46 -5.09 8.21 -15.48
N LEU A 47 -4.33 7.21 -15.93
CA LEU A 47 -3.01 6.88 -15.39
C LEU A 47 -1.91 7.85 -15.86
N GLU A 48 -1.92 8.25 -17.13
CA GLU A 48 -0.96 9.23 -17.67
C GLU A 48 -1.03 10.56 -16.92
N LYS A 49 -2.26 11.03 -16.62
CA LYS A 49 -2.50 12.31 -15.93
C LYS A 49 -2.41 12.22 -14.40
N ALA A 50 -2.42 11.02 -13.83
CA ALA A 50 -2.41 10.84 -12.39
C ALA A 50 -1.04 11.17 -11.79
N SER A 51 -1.03 12.08 -10.81
CA SER A 51 0.08 12.23 -9.87
C SER A 51 0.15 11.04 -8.90
N THR A 52 1.21 10.94 -8.09
CA THR A 52 1.35 9.84 -7.10
C THR A 52 0.16 9.76 -6.14
N CYS A 53 -0.34 10.91 -5.68
CA CYS A 53 -1.54 10.98 -4.83
C CYS A 53 -2.79 10.55 -5.60
N ASP A 54 -2.99 11.08 -6.81
CA ASP A 54 -4.14 10.70 -7.63
C ASP A 54 -4.13 9.21 -7.93
N LEU A 55 -2.95 8.60 -8.11
CA LEU A 55 -2.79 7.17 -8.36
C LEU A 55 -3.22 6.33 -7.15
N VAL A 56 -2.86 6.77 -5.93
CA VAL A 56 -3.32 6.12 -4.69
C VAL A 56 -4.84 6.19 -4.61
N ASP A 57 -5.42 7.37 -4.81
CA ASP A 57 -6.86 7.56 -4.77
C ASP A 57 -7.55 6.73 -5.86
N LEU A 58 -6.96 6.63 -7.05
CA LEU A 58 -7.48 5.84 -8.16
C LEU A 58 -7.50 4.34 -7.83
N VAL A 59 -6.42 3.81 -7.28
CA VAL A 59 -6.31 2.40 -6.87
C VAL A 59 -7.26 2.10 -5.71
N VAL A 60 -7.37 3.00 -4.73
CA VAL A 60 -8.28 2.86 -3.59
C VAL A 60 -9.74 2.99 -4.00
N GLN A 61 -10.09 3.91 -4.90
CA GLN A 61 -11.46 4.05 -5.42
C GLN A 61 -11.85 2.85 -6.29
N THR A 62 -10.94 2.37 -7.15
CA THR A 62 -11.25 1.29 -8.10
C THR A 62 -11.34 -0.06 -7.41
N TYR A 63 -10.46 -0.32 -6.44
CA TYR A 63 -10.34 -1.66 -5.83
C TYR A 63 -10.76 -1.70 -4.37
N THR A 64 -11.00 -0.56 -3.74
CA THR A 64 -11.45 -0.41 -2.33
C THR A 64 -10.64 -1.30 -1.40
N GLU A 65 -11.22 -2.41 -0.92
CA GLU A 65 -10.56 -3.34 0.00
C GLU A 65 -9.42 -4.14 -0.66
N LYS A 66 -9.50 -4.38 -1.96
CA LYS A 66 -8.49 -5.12 -2.74
C LYS A 66 -7.31 -4.25 -3.19
N SER A 67 -7.33 -2.95 -2.94
CA SER A 67 -6.27 -1.99 -3.31
C SER A 67 -4.89 -2.39 -2.80
N GLY A 68 -4.81 -2.89 -1.56
CA GLY A 68 -3.56 -3.37 -0.97
C GLY A 68 -3.01 -4.64 -1.65
N GLU A 69 -3.88 -5.55 -2.08
CA GLU A 69 -3.47 -6.78 -2.78
C GLU A 69 -3.00 -6.49 -4.20
N VAL A 70 -3.72 -5.64 -4.92
CA VAL A 70 -3.35 -5.17 -6.27
C VAL A 70 -1.97 -4.55 -6.24
N THR A 71 -1.75 -3.62 -5.32
CA THR A 71 -0.48 -2.90 -5.24
C THR A 71 0.67 -3.84 -4.92
N LYS A 72 0.48 -4.81 -4.02
CA LYS A 72 1.50 -5.86 -3.75
C LYS A 72 1.79 -6.70 -5.00
N LYS A 73 0.76 -7.09 -5.77
CA LYS A 73 0.95 -7.86 -7.01
C LYS A 73 1.75 -7.06 -8.04
N VAL A 74 1.41 -5.79 -8.25
CA VAL A 74 2.12 -4.91 -9.19
C VAL A 74 3.56 -4.66 -8.72
N PHE A 75 3.79 -4.41 -7.44
CA PHE A 75 5.15 -4.26 -6.89
C PHE A 75 6.03 -5.50 -7.13
N ARG A 76 5.47 -6.71 -6.98
CA ARG A 76 6.18 -7.96 -7.33
C ARG A 76 6.53 -8.03 -8.81
N LYS A 77 5.64 -7.57 -9.70
CA LYS A 77 5.87 -7.56 -11.16
C LYS A 77 6.97 -6.59 -11.59
N ILE A 78 7.10 -5.45 -10.92
CA ILE A 78 8.22 -4.51 -11.17
C ILE A 78 9.49 -4.88 -10.40
N ASN A 79 9.54 -6.08 -9.79
CA ASN A 79 10.67 -6.59 -9.00
C ASN A 79 11.00 -5.77 -7.75
N ARG A 80 10.06 -4.95 -7.25
CA ARG A 80 10.18 -4.21 -5.98
C ARG A 80 9.66 -5.03 -4.80
N ASN A 81 10.24 -6.21 -4.62
CA ASN A 81 9.91 -7.11 -3.50
C ASN A 81 10.34 -6.52 -2.14
N ASP A 82 11.31 -5.61 -2.15
CA ASP A 82 11.75 -4.82 -1.00
C ASP A 82 10.60 -4.03 -0.37
N LEU A 83 9.76 -3.39 -1.19
CA LEU A 83 8.61 -2.61 -0.72
C LEU A 83 7.51 -3.49 -0.14
N VAL A 84 7.29 -4.67 -0.76
CA VAL A 84 6.32 -5.66 -0.26
C VAL A 84 6.74 -6.21 1.10
N GLN A 85 8.04 -6.42 1.30
CA GLN A 85 8.60 -6.87 2.57
C GLN A 85 8.52 -5.78 3.65
N LYS A 86 8.90 -4.53 3.31
CA LYS A 86 8.77 -3.35 4.18
C LYS A 86 7.33 -3.15 4.66
N LEU A 87 6.33 -3.45 3.82
CA LEU A 87 4.92 -3.42 4.17
C LEU A 87 4.55 -4.49 5.21
N SER A 88 5.10 -5.71 5.08
CA SER A 88 4.91 -6.79 6.05
C SER A 88 5.58 -6.47 7.39
N ASP A 89 6.81 -5.94 7.36
CA ASP A 89 7.60 -5.63 8.55
C ASP A 89 7.04 -4.42 9.33
N LYS A 90 6.48 -3.42 8.64
CA LYS A 90 5.76 -2.32 9.32
C LYS A 90 4.50 -2.82 10.06
N VAL A 91 3.80 -3.83 9.54
CA VAL A 91 2.64 -4.41 10.24
C VAL A 91 3.09 -5.15 11.50
N LEU A 92 4.17 -5.94 11.42
CA LEU A 92 4.73 -6.68 12.56
C LEU A 92 5.30 -5.75 13.64
N THR A 93 6.05 -4.71 13.25
CA THR A 93 6.60 -3.73 14.20
C THR A 93 5.51 -2.91 14.89
N THR A 94 4.41 -2.59 14.21
CA THR A 94 3.26 -1.93 14.86
C THR A 94 2.56 -2.86 15.86
N ALA A 95 2.42 -4.14 15.54
CA ALA A 95 1.86 -5.15 16.44
C ALA A 95 2.73 -5.35 17.71
N LEU A 96 4.06 -5.32 17.57
CA LEU A 96 4.99 -5.39 18.72
C LEU A 96 5.03 -4.07 19.52
N LYS A 97 4.94 -2.91 18.85
CA LYS A 97 4.98 -1.59 19.50
C LYS A 97 3.72 -1.28 20.32
N ILE A 98 2.57 -1.87 19.97
CA ILE A 98 1.34 -1.82 20.78
C ILE A 98 1.50 -2.65 22.07
N ASN A 99 2.20 -3.78 22.02
CA ASN A 99 2.39 -4.66 23.17
C ASN A 99 3.17 -3.96 24.31
N TRP A 100 4.26 -3.26 23.98
CA TRP A 100 5.01 -2.47 24.98
C TRP A 100 4.28 -1.21 25.44
N ARG A 101 3.48 -0.56 24.58
CA ARG A 101 2.65 0.60 24.97
C ARG A 101 1.59 0.23 25.99
N ILE A 102 0.99 -0.96 25.87
CA ILE A 102 -0.01 -1.47 26.81
C ILE A 102 0.66 -1.97 28.10
N LEU A 103 1.81 -2.66 28.01
CA LEU A 103 2.61 -3.06 29.17
C LEU A 103 3.08 -1.87 30.01
N TYR A 104 3.59 -0.82 29.37
CA TYR A 104 4.05 0.39 30.06
C TYR A 104 2.87 1.12 30.72
N PHE A 105 1.69 1.12 30.09
CA PHE A 105 0.46 1.69 30.65
C PHE A 105 -0.05 0.89 31.85
N LEU A 106 -0.01 -0.45 31.81
CA LEU A 106 -0.43 -1.32 32.92
C LEU A 106 0.53 -1.25 34.12
N ILE A 107 1.84 -1.25 33.89
CA ILE A 107 2.83 -1.16 34.97
C ILE A 107 2.76 0.21 35.65
N PHE A 108 2.52 1.29 34.89
CA PHE A 108 2.39 2.65 35.44
C PHE A 108 1.05 2.87 36.20
N ASN A 109 0.00 2.08 35.91
CA ASN A 109 -1.30 2.20 36.58
C ASN A 109 -1.43 1.38 37.87
N ILE A 110 -0.51 0.45 38.14
CA ILE A 110 -0.51 -0.39 39.36
C ILE A 110 0.37 0.19 40.47
N LEU A 111 1.22 1.18 40.15
CA LEU A 111 2.17 1.78 41.11
C LEU A 111 1.74 3.16 41.67
N LEU A 112 0.51 3.61 41.42
CA LEU A 112 -0.05 4.87 41.96
C LEU A 112 -1.34 4.63 42.75
#